data_AF-A0A6N2S6X9-F1
#
_entry.id   AF-A0A6N2S6X9-F1
#
_cell.length_a   1.000
_cell.length_b   1.000
_cell.length_c   1.000
_cell.angle_alpha   90.00
_cell.angle_beta   90.00
_cell.angle_gamma   90.00
#
_symmetry.space_group_name_H-M   'P 1'
#
loop_
_entity.id
_entity.type
_entity.pdbx_description
1 polymer ?
#
loop_
_entity_poly.entity_id
_entity_poly.type
_entity_poly.pdbx_seq_one_letter_code
_entity_poly.pdbx_strand_id
1 'polypeptide(L)'
;MLRQAENLGESSGIDVISDVPCKILEGSNWKIILENSAGNIFFTDEESSFVNTEEFASMIRESDNYFVLITRENLYNLPYSADEIYGLHESGKYNDTRKVYQQMYHIYSIEEKFPIEPEKIIVEDSNSGYEFFKNISAEKNIACLSAGEKSNIFSLLKKQSSEEICVIADGAAIGPEMNRLYKETLKKKNIHLYLPESFEWLILSSGLISEKDIKTMLEEPENYIDSTEYFSWERFFTKLLVTRTEETYLKYSKSKLNSNYLHEKNKERIVNMMQGIKI
;
A
#
# COMPACT_ATOMS: atom_id res chain seq x y z
N MET A 1 5.65 10.35 -25.90
CA MET A 1 6.63 11.41 -25.58
C MET A 1 7.92 10.79 -25.05
N LEU A 2 7.90 10.08 -23.92
CA LEU A 2 9.13 9.49 -23.36
C LEU A 2 9.86 8.53 -24.32
N ARG A 3 9.15 7.67 -25.07
CA ARG A 3 9.74 6.84 -26.14
C ARG A 3 10.50 7.65 -27.21
N GLN A 4 10.01 8.85 -27.54
CA GLN A 4 10.69 9.72 -28.51
C GLN A 4 11.94 10.36 -27.90
N ALA A 5 11.87 10.77 -26.63
CA ALA A 5 13.01 11.29 -25.88
C ALA A 5 14.12 10.23 -25.76
N GLU A 6 13.77 8.99 -25.45
CA GLU A 6 14.71 7.86 -25.35
C GLU A 6 15.39 7.55 -26.69
N ASN A 7 14.63 7.55 -27.79
CA ASN A 7 15.16 7.19 -29.11
C ASN A 7 15.95 8.32 -29.81
N LEU A 8 15.56 9.58 -29.60
CA LEU A 8 16.09 10.73 -30.36
C LEU A 8 16.89 11.72 -29.49
N GLY A 9 16.90 11.54 -28.17
CA GLY A 9 17.58 12.46 -27.25
C GLY A 9 17.11 13.90 -27.43
N GLU A 10 18.05 14.84 -27.47
CA GLU A 10 17.78 16.28 -27.68
C GLU A 10 17.01 16.57 -28.98
N SER A 11 17.16 15.73 -30.00
CA SER A 11 16.44 15.90 -31.28
C SER A 11 14.94 15.61 -31.18
N SER A 12 14.48 15.01 -30.08
CA SER A 12 13.05 14.80 -29.81
C SER A 12 12.30 16.10 -29.52
N GLY A 13 13.01 17.16 -29.10
CA GLY A 13 12.40 18.38 -28.57
C GLY A 13 11.68 18.18 -27.22
N ILE A 14 11.98 17.10 -26.51
CA ILE A 14 11.39 16.73 -25.22
C ILE A 14 12.47 16.73 -24.15
N ASP A 15 12.29 17.55 -23.13
CA ASP A 15 13.15 17.56 -21.95
C ASP A 15 12.58 16.63 -20.86
N VAL A 16 13.39 15.69 -20.39
CA VAL A 16 13.07 14.80 -19.27
C VAL A 16 13.97 15.18 -18.09
N ILE A 17 13.37 15.70 -17.02
CA ILE A 17 14.08 16.12 -15.81
C ILE A 17 13.82 15.06 -14.73
N SER A 18 14.87 14.35 -14.35
CA SER A 18 14.84 13.31 -13.32
C SER A 18 16.25 13.09 -12.79
N ASP A 19 16.37 12.74 -11.51
CA ASP A 19 17.66 12.39 -10.89
C ASP A 19 18.17 11.02 -11.35
N VAL A 20 17.27 10.17 -11.87
CA VAL A 20 17.57 8.84 -12.39
C VAL A 20 17.03 8.66 -13.82
N PRO A 21 17.61 7.75 -14.64
CA PRO A 21 17.15 7.54 -16.00
C PRO A 21 15.69 7.06 -16.08
N CYS A 22 14.89 7.71 -16.91
CA CYS A 22 13.52 7.30 -17.25
C CYS A 22 13.52 6.54 -18.58
N LYS A 23 13.02 5.30 -18.58
CA LYS A 23 13.02 4.41 -19.76
C LYS A 23 11.65 3.79 -20.01
N ILE A 24 11.40 3.37 -21.24
CA ILE A 24 10.22 2.58 -21.56
C ILE A 24 10.55 1.09 -21.42
N LEU A 25 9.68 0.35 -20.72
CA LEU A 25 9.78 -1.11 -20.65
C LEU A 25 8.62 -1.74 -21.44
N GLU A 26 8.92 -2.26 -22.63
CA GLU A 26 7.94 -2.80 -23.55
C GLU A 26 8.51 -3.87 -24.51
N GLY A 27 7.62 -4.51 -25.27
CA GLY A 27 7.97 -5.46 -26.31
C GLY A 27 8.49 -6.81 -25.80
N SER A 28 8.92 -7.69 -26.71
CA SER A 28 9.32 -9.06 -26.36
C SER A 28 10.61 -9.16 -25.54
N ASN A 29 11.44 -8.11 -25.57
CA ASN A 29 12.76 -8.10 -24.96
C ASN A 29 12.77 -7.47 -23.57
N TRP A 30 11.60 -7.17 -22.99
CA TRP A 30 11.46 -6.53 -21.68
C TRP A 30 12.30 -7.22 -20.59
N LYS A 31 12.43 -8.56 -20.63
CA LYS A 31 13.24 -9.33 -19.68
C LYS A 31 14.71 -8.95 -19.72
N ILE A 32 15.29 -8.96 -20.92
CA ILE A 32 16.70 -8.63 -21.13
C ILE A 32 16.95 -7.17 -20.73
N ILE A 33 16.01 -6.27 -21.04
CA ILE A 33 16.11 -4.86 -20.66
C ILE A 33 16.14 -4.73 -19.14
N LEU A 34 15.21 -5.40 -18.45
CA LEU A 34 15.09 -5.35 -17.00
C LEU A 34 16.32 -5.95 -16.30
N GLU A 35 16.78 -7.13 -16.72
CA GLU A 35 17.96 -7.80 -16.15
C GLU A 35 19.26 -7.00 -16.28
N ASN A 36 19.36 -6.12 -17.29
CA ASN A 36 20.55 -5.31 -17.56
C ASN A 36 20.37 -3.84 -17.15
N SER A 37 19.36 -3.53 -16.34
CA SER A 37 19.06 -2.17 -15.90
C SER A 37 19.04 -2.10 -14.38
N ALA A 38 19.71 -1.09 -13.83
CA ALA A 38 19.74 -0.81 -12.40
C ALA A 38 19.44 0.68 -12.13
N GLY A 39 18.65 0.97 -11.09
CA GLY A 39 18.33 2.33 -10.65
C GLY A 39 17.64 3.23 -11.69
N ASN A 40 16.67 2.69 -12.45
CA ASN A 40 15.89 3.41 -13.46
C ASN A 40 14.43 3.56 -13.01
N ILE A 41 13.73 4.54 -13.59
CA ILE A 41 12.26 4.59 -13.59
C ILE A 41 11.77 4.02 -14.92
N PHE A 42 11.12 2.86 -14.86
CA PHE A 42 10.47 2.24 -16.02
C PHE A 42 9.02 2.67 -16.14
N PHE A 43 8.66 3.13 -17.33
CA PHE A 43 7.27 3.39 -17.70
C PHE A 43 6.77 2.27 -18.61
N THR A 44 5.62 1.70 -18.26
CA THR A 44 4.96 0.65 -19.04
C THR A 44 3.49 0.97 -19.19
N ASP A 45 2.93 0.84 -20.40
CA ASP A 45 1.50 1.07 -20.64
C ASP A 45 0.68 -0.24 -20.71
N GLU A 46 -0.63 -0.09 -20.89
CA GLU A 46 -1.61 -1.18 -20.90
C GLU A 46 -1.45 -2.17 -22.08
N GLU A 47 -0.74 -1.80 -23.16
CA GLU A 47 -0.47 -2.70 -24.28
C GLU A 47 0.53 -3.81 -23.91
N SER A 48 1.26 -3.64 -22.81
CA SER A 48 2.24 -4.59 -22.30
C SER A 48 1.60 -5.70 -21.48
N SER A 49 1.05 -6.70 -22.17
CA SER A 49 0.35 -7.85 -21.55
C SER A 49 1.19 -8.62 -20.52
N PHE A 50 2.52 -8.55 -20.58
CA PHE A 50 3.42 -9.19 -19.62
C PHE A 50 3.28 -8.63 -18.20
N VAL A 51 2.80 -7.39 -18.03
CA VAL A 51 2.67 -6.73 -16.71
C VAL A 51 1.74 -7.50 -15.77
N ASN A 52 0.75 -8.21 -16.33
CA ASN A 52 -0.19 -9.04 -15.59
C ASN A 52 0.34 -10.44 -15.24
N THR A 53 1.58 -10.78 -15.57
CA THR A 53 2.10 -12.15 -15.39
C THR A 53 2.82 -12.33 -14.05
N GLU A 54 2.77 -13.54 -13.51
CA GLU A 54 3.59 -13.93 -12.35
C GLU A 54 5.09 -13.80 -12.64
N GLU A 55 5.48 -14.02 -13.91
CA GLU A 55 6.87 -13.88 -14.36
C GLU A 55 7.37 -12.44 -14.20
N PHE A 56 6.59 -11.45 -14.67
CA PHE A 56 6.91 -10.05 -14.45
C PHE A 56 7.00 -9.71 -12.96
N ALA A 57 6.01 -10.14 -12.17
CA ALA A 57 6.01 -9.95 -10.72
C ALA A 57 7.25 -10.56 -10.02
N SER A 58 7.76 -11.68 -10.53
CA SER A 58 8.96 -12.32 -10.02
C SER A 58 10.22 -11.53 -10.37
N MET A 59 10.33 -11.01 -11.61
CA MET A 59 11.51 -10.27 -12.04
C MET A 59 11.63 -8.91 -11.37
N ILE A 60 10.53 -8.18 -11.19
CA ILE A 60 10.59 -6.87 -10.52
C ILE A 60 10.97 -6.99 -9.03
N ARG A 61 10.69 -8.14 -8.40
CA ARG A 61 11.08 -8.41 -7.00
C ARG A 61 12.59 -8.44 -6.82
N GLU A 62 13.32 -8.79 -7.87
CA GLU A 62 14.78 -8.92 -7.86
C GLU A 62 15.45 -7.66 -8.42
N SER A 63 14.68 -6.58 -8.62
CA SER A 63 15.13 -5.36 -9.28
C SER A 63 15.12 -4.17 -8.32
N ASP A 64 16.09 -3.27 -8.48
CA ASP A 64 16.22 -1.97 -7.81
C ASP A 64 15.58 -0.81 -8.61
N ASN A 65 14.83 -1.13 -9.68
CA ASN A 65 14.16 -0.14 -10.51
C ASN A 65 12.77 0.24 -9.94
N TYR A 66 12.33 1.46 -10.22
CA TYR A 66 10.98 1.92 -9.92
C TYR A 66 10.08 1.77 -11.15
N PHE A 67 8.81 1.42 -10.95
CA PHE A 67 7.88 1.11 -12.04
C PHE A 67 6.65 2.00 -12.01
N VAL A 68 6.43 2.74 -13.10
CA VAL A 68 5.21 3.50 -13.36
C VAL A 68 4.38 2.70 -14.37
N LEU A 69 3.34 2.03 -13.87
CA LEU A 69 2.48 1.15 -14.66
C LEU A 69 1.18 1.87 -14.99
N ILE A 70 0.94 2.13 -16.28
CA ILE A 70 -0.22 2.84 -16.79
C ILE A 70 -1.21 1.79 -17.30
N THR A 71 -2.22 1.47 -16.50
CA THR A 71 -3.21 0.43 -16.85
C THR A 71 -4.60 0.73 -16.33
N ARG A 72 -5.61 0.17 -17.00
CA ARG A 72 -7.01 0.16 -16.54
C ARG A 72 -7.37 -1.10 -15.75
N GLU A 73 -6.48 -2.09 -15.74
CA GLU A 73 -6.69 -3.38 -15.09
C GLU A 73 -6.07 -3.41 -13.69
N ASN A 74 -6.62 -4.24 -12.82
CA ASN A 74 -6.02 -4.49 -11.50
C ASN A 74 -4.87 -5.48 -11.65
N LEU A 75 -3.68 -5.13 -11.15
CA LEU A 75 -2.49 -5.97 -11.23
C LEU A 75 -2.39 -6.94 -10.04
N TYR A 76 -3.16 -8.04 -10.06
CA TYR A 76 -3.25 -8.98 -8.92
C TYR A 76 -1.94 -9.67 -8.51
N ASN A 77 -0.98 -9.76 -9.43
CA ASN A 77 0.32 -10.37 -9.17
C ASN A 77 1.32 -9.43 -8.47
N LEU A 78 0.97 -8.15 -8.33
CA LEU A 78 1.83 -7.13 -7.74
C LEU A 78 1.22 -6.61 -6.43
N PRO A 79 2.01 -6.52 -5.33
CA PRO A 79 1.63 -5.69 -4.21
C PRO A 79 1.90 -4.22 -4.56
N TYR A 80 0.88 -3.39 -4.49
CA TYR A 80 1.02 -1.93 -4.58
C TYR A 80 0.11 -1.27 -3.57
N SER A 81 0.53 -0.08 -3.11
CA SER A 81 -0.17 0.66 -2.07
C SER A 81 -1.51 1.19 -2.57
N ALA A 82 -2.48 1.29 -1.66
CA ALA A 82 -3.73 2.00 -1.90
C ALA A 82 -3.52 3.48 -2.24
N ASP A 83 -2.48 4.08 -1.67
CA ASP A 83 -2.13 5.49 -1.89
C ASP A 83 -1.39 5.68 -3.22
N GLU A 84 -0.65 4.68 -3.70
CA GLU A 84 0.10 4.76 -4.96
C GLU A 84 -0.75 4.42 -6.20
N ILE A 85 -2.03 4.82 -6.20
CA ILE A 85 -2.98 4.62 -7.30
C ILE A 85 -3.55 5.95 -7.78
N TYR A 86 -3.09 6.35 -8.97
CA TYR A 86 -3.36 7.66 -9.53
C TYR A 86 -4.21 7.61 -10.79
N GLY A 87 -5.12 8.57 -10.89
CA GLY A 87 -5.85 8.90 -12.11
C GLY A 87 -5.15 10.05 -12.83
N LEU A 88 -5.33 10.12 -14.15
CA LEU A 88 -4.81 11.20 -14.98
C LEU A 88 -5.95 12.10 -15.42
N HIS A 89 -5.87 13.40 -15.11
CA HIS A 89 -6.76 14.40 -15.69
C HIS A 89 -6.25 14.84 -17.06
N GLU A 90 -7.11 14.77 -18.08
CA GLU A 90 -6.89 15.47 -19.34
C GLU A 90 -7.37 16.92 -19.23
N SER A 91 -6.44 17.86 -18.98
CA SER A 91 -6.79 19.28 -19.08
C SER A 91 -6.76 19.73 -20.55
N GLY A 92 -7.94 19.82 -21.18
CA GLY A 92 -8.12 20.50 -22.47
C GLY A 92 -8.94 19.72 -23.50
N LYS A 93 -10.12 20.24 -23.87
CA LYS A 93 -10.83 19.79 -25.08
C LYS A 93 -10.12 20.38 -26.30
N TYR A 94 -9.42 19.53 -27.06
CA TYR A 94 -9.04 19.50 -28.49
C TYR A 94 -9.06 20.76 -29.42
N ASN A 95 -9.36 21.98 -28.97
CA ASN A 95 -9.50 23.17 -29.80
C ASN A 95 -8.64 24.35 -29.35
N ASP A 96 -7.74 24.17 -28.38
CA ASP A 96 -6.95 25.27 -27.84
C ASP A 96 -5.47 24.90 -27.76
N THR A 97 -4.60 25.75 -28.31
CA THR A 97 -3.14 25.57 -28.38
C THR A 97 -2.44 25.76 -27.03
N ARG A 98 -3.18 25.63 -25.92
CA ARG A 98 -2.66 25.79 -24.56
C ARG A 98 -1.93 24.53 -24.12
N LYS A 99 -0.91 24.69 -23.28
CA LYS A 99 -0.17 23.58 -22.65
C LYS A 99 -1.18 22.65 -21.96
N VAL A 100 -1.22 21.39 -22.38
CA VAL A 100 -1.97 20.33 -21.70
C VAL A 100 -1.16 19.93 -20.48
N TYR A 101 -1.72 20.14 -19.29
CA TYR A 101 -1.14 19.65 -18.04
C TYR A 101 -1.83 18.34 -17.69
N GLN A 102 -1.09 17.24 -17.67
CA GLN A 102 -1.58 16.01 -17.06
C GLN A 102 -1.28 16.11 -15.56
N GLN A 103 -2.33 16.19 -14.75
CA GLN A 103 -2.21 16.16 -13.30
C GLN A 103 -2.65 14.78 -12.80
N MET A 104 -1.78 14.16 -12.00
CA MET A 104 -2.11 12.95 -11.25
C MET A 104 -2.96 13.33 -10.04
N TYR A 105 -3.94 12.51 -9.72
CA TYR A 105 -4.75 12.62 -8.51
C TYR A 105 -5.02 11.23 -7.94
N HIS A 106 -5.12 11.08 -6.62
CA HIS A 106 -5.44 9.77 -6.02
C HIS A 106 -6.87 9.36 -6.41
N ILE A 107 -7.02 8.17 -7.00
CA ILE A 107 -8.34 7.66 -7.43
C ILE A 107 -9.23 7.35 -6.22
N TYR A 108 -8.62 6.85 -5.16
CA TYR A 108 -9.31 6.42 -3.94
C TYR A 108 -9.12 7.45 -2.83
N SER A 109 -9.64 8.65 -3.03
CA SER A 109 -9.77 9.61 -1.93
C SER A 109 -10.85 9.11 -0.97
N ILE A 110 -10.44 8.45 0.11
CA ILE A 110 -11.36 8.00 1.15
C ILE A 110 -11.79 9.23 1.95
N GLU A 111 -12.86 9.89 1.50
CA GLU A 111 -13.54 10.94 2.28
C GLU A 111 -14.37 10.32 3.41
N GLU A 112 -13.69 9.74 4.40
CA GLU A 112 -14.34 9.18 5.57
C GLU A 112 -14.85 10.28 6.50
N LYS A 113 -16.10 10.13 6.96
CA LYS A 113 -16.66 11.01 7.99
C LYS A 113 -16.21 10.51 9.35
N PHE A 114 -15.13 11.09 9.84
CA PHE A 114 -14.64 10.78 11.17
C PHE A 114 -15.46 11.47 12.28
N PRO A 115 -15.59 10.83 13.46
CA PRO A 115 -15.05 9.53 13.82
C PRO A 115 -15.95 8.36 13.39
N ILE A 116 -15.33 7.25 12.95
CA ILE A 116 -16.01 5.98 12.67
C ILE A 116 -16.17 5.21 13.98
N GLU A 117 -17.39 4.80 14.27
CA GLU A 117 -17.75 3.96 15.42
C GLU A 117 -18.25 2.61 14.90
N PRO A 118 -17.36 1.64 14.66
CA PRO A 118 -17.75 0.38 14.06
C PRO A 118 -18.46 -0.54 15.07
N GLU A 119 -19.54 -1.18 14.63
CA GLU A 119 -20.16 -2.32 15.32
C GLU A 119 -19.41 -3.62 15.02
N LYS A 120 -18.70 -3.65 13.88
CA LYS A 120 -17.92 -4.80 13.42
C LYS A 120 -16.63 -4.39 12.73
N ILE A 121 -15.56 -5.15 12.98
CA ILE A 121 -14.27 -5.02 12.32
C ILE A 121 -13.98 -6.28 11.51
N ILE A 122 -13.47 -6.09 10.28
CA ILE A 122 -12.91 -7.15 9.45
C ILE A 122 -11.43 -6.85 9.25
N VAL A 123 -10.56 -7.68 9.81
CA VAL A 123 -9.11 -7.56 9.66
C VAL A 123 -8.65 -8.46 8.52
N GLU A 124 -7.77 -7.95 7.65
CA GLU A 124 -7.20 -8.72 6.54
C GLU A 124 -6.51 -9.99 7.02
N ASP A 125 -5.59 -9.85 7.98
CA ASP A 125 -4.72 -10.93 8.43
C ASP A 125 -5.39 -11.85 9.46
N SER A 126 -4.72 -12.95 9.80
CA SER A 126 -5.11 -13.87 10.89
C SER A 126 -4.08 -13.94 12.02
N ASN A 127 -3.04 -13.11 11.97
CA ASN A 127 -1.90 -13.24 12.87
C ASN A 127 -1.87 -12.10 13.91
N SER A 128 -0.70 -11.53 14.19
CA SER A 128 -0.51 -10.55 15.27
C SER A 128 -1.39 -9.31 15.14
N GLY A 129 -1.66 -8.82 13.93
CA GLY A 129 -2.60 -7.72 13.71
C GLY A 129 -4.01 -8.09 14.17
N TYR A 130 -4.53 -9.21 13.68
CA TYR A 130 -5.83 -9.73 14.10
C TYR A 130 -5.91 -10.00 15.60
N GLU A 131 -4.87 -10.57 16.23
CA GLU A 131 -4.87 -10.79 17.68
C GLU A 131 -5.00 -9.48 18.47
N PHE A 132 -4.32 -8.42 18.01
CA PHE A 132 -4.44 -7.08 18.59
C PHE A 132 -5.85 -6.53 18.42
N PHE A 133 -6.34 -6.45 17.18
CA PHE A 133 -7.66 -5.89 16.88
C PHE A 133 -8.80 -6.68 17.53
N LYS A 134 -8.69 -8.00 17.61
CA LYS A 134 -9.65 -8.85 18.30
C LYS A 134 -9.72 -8.55 19.80
N ASN A 135 -8.57 -8.31 20.43
CA ASN A 135 -8.52 -8.02 21.86
C ASN A 135 -9.18 -6.66 22.18
N ILE A 136 -8.81 -5.60 21.47
CA ILE A 136 -9.37 -4.25 21.70
C ILE A 136 -10.86 -4.18 21.33
N SER A 137 -11.27 -4.90 20.28
CA SER A 137 -12.69 -4.97 19.90
C SER A 137 -13.53 -5.65 20.97
N ALA A 138 -13.02 -6.72 21.59
CA ALA A 138 -13.73 -7.45 22.63
C ALA A 138 -14.01 -6.58 23.86
N GLU A 139 -13.09 -5.70 24.24
CA GLU A 139 -13.27 -4.75 25.36
C GLU A 139 -14.39 -3.74 25.10
N LYS A 140 -14.65 -3.42 23.83
CA LYS A 140 -15.69 -2.48 23.40
C LYS A 140 -16.98 -3.16 22.91
N ASN A 141 -17.09 -4.49 23.06
CA ASN A 141 -18.19 -5.30 22.51
C ASN A 141 -18.39 -5.14 20.99
N ILE A 142 -17.31 -4.92 20.26
CA ILE A 142 -17.27 -4.85 18.79
C ILE A 142 -16.96 -6.23 18.24
N ALA A 143 -17.74 -6.69 17.24
CA ALA A 143 -17.47 -7.98 16.61
C ALA A 143 -16.21 -7.91 15.75
N CYS A 144 -15.25 -8.81 15.91
CA CYS A 144 -14.01 -8.82 15.11
C CYS A 144 -13.86 -10.13 14.34
N LEU A 145 -13.70 -10.03 13.01
CA LEU A 145 -13.53 -11.15 12.10
C LEU A 145 -12.18 -11.04 11.37
N SER A 146 -11.56 -12.19 11.11
CA SER A 146 -10.38 -12.27 10.23
C SER A 146 -10.80 -12.70 8.82
N ALA A 147 -10.26 -12.05 7.80
CA ALA A 147 -10.39 -12.44 6.40
C ALA A 147 -9.35 -13.50 5.98
N GLY A 148 -8.22 -13.57 6.70
CA GLY A 148 -7.07 -14.43 6.41
C GLY A 148 -6.22 -13.95 5.24
N GLU A 149 -6.84 -13.42 4.20
CA GLU A 149 -6.19 -12.82 3.04
C GLU A 149 -7.04 -11.69 2.46
N LYS A 150 -6.41 -10.71 1.81
CA LYS A 150 -7.10 -9.60 1.13
C LYS A 150 -8.24 -10.01 0.20
N SER A 151 -8.07 -11.09 -0.56
CA SER A 151 -9.06 -11.60 -1.52
C SER A 151 -10.39 -12.01 -0.87
N ASN A 152 -10.35 -12.39 0.42
CA ASN A 152 -11.51 -12.85 1.18
C ASN A 152 -12.34 -11.72 1.79
N ILE A 153 -11.77 -10.52 1.96
CA ILE A 153 -12.44 -9.36 2.60
C ILE A 153 -13.79 -9.10 1.96
N PHE A 154 -13.83 -9.03 0.62
CA PHE A 154 -15.06 -8.74 -0.09
C PHE A 154 -16.12 -9.83 0.08
N SER A 155 -15.71 -11.10 0.17
CA SER A 155 -16.63 -12.20 0.40
C SER A 155 -17.31 -12.10 1.77
N LEU A 156 -16.59 -11.59 2.78
CA LEU A 156 -17.14 -11.32 4.11
C LEU A 156 -18.08 -10.12 4.08
N LEU A 157 -17.69 -9.02 3.42
CA LEU A 157 -18.53 -7.82 3.29
C LEU A 157 -19.89 -8.11 2.63
N LYS A 158 -19.93 -9.04 1.67
CA LYS A 158 -21.19 -9.46 1.02
C LYS A 158 -22.17 -10.17 1.96
N LYS A 159 -21.66 -10.87 2.97
CA LYS A 159 -22.48 -11.64 3.92
C LYS A 159 -23.06 -10.76 5.03
N GLN A 160 -22.54 -9.55 5.21
CA GLN A 160 -23.00 -8.64 6.25
C GLN A 160 -24.06 -7.67 5.70
N SER A 161 -25.04 -7.36 6.55
CA SER A 161 -26.05 -6.35 6.28
C SER A 161 -26.26 -5.48 7.52
N SER A 162 -26.50 -4.19 7.28
CA SER A 162 -26.92 -3.15 8.24
C SER A 162 -25.97 -2.70 9.35
N GLU A 163 -24.94 -3.46 9.74
CA GLU A 163 -24.00 -3.04 10.79
C GLU A 163 -22.97 -2.02 10.27
N GLU A 164 -22.50 -1.12 11.14
CA GLU A 164 -21.34 -0.26 10.84
C GLU A 164 -20.06 -1.11 10.84
N ILE A 165 -19.43 -1.25 9.67
CA ILE A 165 -18.28 -2.14 9.43
C ILE A 165 -17.04 -1.31 9.11
N CYS A 166 -15.96 -1.54 9.85
CA CYS A 166 -14.62 -1.05 9.49
C CYS A 166 -13.76 -2.22 9.00
N VAL A 167 -13.27 -2.14 7.76
CA VAL A 167 -12.23 -3.04 7.26
C VAL A 167 -10.87 -2.49 7.67
N ILE A 168 -10.00 -3.34 8.20
CA ILE A 168 -8.61 -3.00 8.50
C ILE A 168 -7.72 -3.90 7.66
N ALA A 169 -6.90 -3.31 6.79
CA ALA A 169 -6.05 -4.05 5.84
C ALA A 169 -4.71 -3.33 5.62
N ASP A 170 -3.71 -4.06 5.13
CA ASP A 170 -2.38 -3.50 4.88
C ASP A 170 -2.42 -2.62 3.62
N GLY A 171 -2.43 -1.31 3.86
CA GLY A 171 -2.50 -0.25 2.84
C GLY A 171 -1.42 -0.38 1.79
N ALA A 172 -0.20 -0.80 2.19
CA ALA A 172 0.94 -1.02 1.29
C ALA A 172 0.71 -2.11 0.22
N ALA A 173 -0.25 -3.02 0.42
CA ALA A 173 -0.43 -4.22 -0.42
C ALA A 173 -1.87 -4.47 -0.89
N ILE A 174 -2.84 -3.68 -0.41
CA ILE A 174 -4.27 -3.86 -0.71
C ILE A 174 -4.68 -3.34 -2.09
N GLY A 175 -3.80 -2.65 -2.82
CA GLY A 175 -4.05 -2.02 -4.12
C GLY A 175 -4.87 -2.85 -5.12
N PRO A 176 -4.55 -4.15 -5.35
CA PRO A 176 -5.33 -5.02 -6.24
C PRO A 176 -6.83 -5.14 -5.92
N GLU A 177 -7.22 -4.96 -4.66
CA GLU A 177 -8.61 -5.05 -4.20
C GLU A 177 -9.30 -3.69 -4.11
N MET A 178 -8.56 -2.58 -4.20
CA MET A 178 -9.07 -1.24 -3.94
C MET A 178 -10.25 -0.85 -4.82
N ASN A 179 -10.20 -1.15 -6.12
CA ASN A 179 -11.30 -0.86 -7.05
C ASN A 179 -12.63 -1.47 -6.55
N ARG A 180 -12.53 -2.71 -6.06
CA ARG A 180 -13.67 -3.49 -5.62
C ARG A 180 -14.17 -3.03 -4.25
N LEU A 181 -13.26 -2.80 -3.30
CA LEU A 181 -13.58 -2.31 -1.96
C LEU A 181 -14.19 -0.91 -2.00
N TYR A 182 -13.57 0.01 -2.75
CA TYR A 182 -14.05 1.38 -2.91
C TYR A 182 -15.45 1.43 -3.55
N LYS A 183 -15.73 0.58 -4.55
CA LYS A 183 -17.09 0.47 -5.10
C LYS A 183 -18.12 0.04 -4.06
N GLU A 184 -17.74 -0.74 -3.06
CA GLU A 184 -18.67 -1.14 -1.99
C GLU A 184 -18.89 0.00 -0.98
N THR A 185 -17.86 0.78 -0.61
CA THR A 185 -18.04 1.95 0.26
C THR A 185 -18.93 3.02 -0.38
N LEU A 186 -18.87 3.15 -1.71
CA LEU A 186 -19.78 4.03 -2.46
C LEU A 186 -21.24 3.56 -2.43
N LYS A 187 -21.48 2.24 -2.46
CA LYS A 187 -22.83 1.64 -2.42
C LYS A 187 -23.40 1.59 -1.00
N LYS A 188 -22.56 1.31 -0.01
CA LYS A 188 -22.91 1.06 1.39
C LYS A 188 -22.13 2.02 2.28
N LYS A 189 -22.79 3.08 2.73
CA LYS A 189 -22.17 4.13 3.56
C LYS A 189 -21.80 3.69 4.97
N ASN A 190 -22.25 2.51 5.38
CA ASN A 190 -21.90 1.85 6.63
C ASN A 190 -20.64 0.96 6.52
N ILE A 191 -19.92 1.01 5.39
CA ILE A 191 -18.64 0.32 5.20
C ILE A 191 -17.54 1.37 5.10
N HIS A 192 -16.55 1.24 5.98
CA HIS A 192 -15.38 2.10 6.08
C HIS A 192 -14.11 1.27 5.90
N LEU A 193 -13.03 1.89 5.42
CA LEU A 193 -11.74 1.28 5.14
C LEU A 193 -10.65 2.03 5.91
N TYR A 194 -10.04 1.32 6.86
CA TYR A 194 -8.80 1.76 7.50
C TYR A 194 -7.62 1.03 6.90
N LEU A 195 -6.77 1.75 6.19
CA LEU A 195 -5.67 1.19 5.41
C LEU A 195 -4.33 1.74 5.92
N PRO A 196 -3.88 1.39 7.15
CA PRO A 196 -2.54 1.72 7.60
C PRO A 196 -1.50 1.03 6.71
N GLU A 197 -0.29 1.56 6.61
CA GLU A 197 0.81 0.92 5.84
C GLU A 197 0.94 -0.58 6.16
N SER A 198 1.04 -0.90 7.45
CA SER A 198 0.82 -2.23 8.01
C SER A 198 0.55 -2.16 9.51
N PHE A 199 0.23 -3.30 10.13
CA PHE A 199 0.16 -3.38 11.60
C PHE A 199 1.52 -3.10 12.28
N GLU A 200 2.63 -3.57 11.72
CA GLU A 200 3.97 -3.33 12.27
C GLU A 200 4.34 -1.85 12.20
N TRP A 201 3.97 -1.19 11.11
CA TRP A 201 4.11 0.26 11.00
C TRP A 201 3.33 0.99 12.09
N LEU A 202 2.12 0.55 12.45
CA LEU A 202 1.36 1.15 13.56
C LEU A 202 2.08 1.00 14.90
N ILE A 203 2.68 -0.17 15.16
CA ILE A 203 3.47 -0.39 16.38
C ILE A 203 4.68 0.54 16.41
N LEU A 204 5.45 0.62 15.32
CA LEU A 204 6.62 1.50 15.24
C LEU A 204 6.22 2.97 15.43
N SER A 205 5.16 3.40 14.75
CA SER A 205 4.64 4.77 14.78
C SER A 205 4.08 5.18 16.14
N SER A 206 3.62 4.22 16.96
CA SER A 206 3.12 4.47 18.32
C SER A 206 4.20 4.97 19.30
N GLY A 207 5.47 4.91 18.92
CA GLY A 207 6.60 5.30 19.76
C GLY A 207 6.84 4.35 20.95
N LEU A 208 6.28 3.13 20.91
CA LEU A 208 6.58 2.08 21.88
C LEU A 208 8.05 1.69 21.90
N ILE A 209 8.67 1.70 20.73
CA ILE A 209 10.11 1.51 20.56
C ILE A 209 10.70 2.90 20.36
N SER A 210 11.24 3.47 21.43
CA SER A 210 11.69 4.86 21.46
C SER A 210 13.15 4.99 21.01
N GLU A 211 13.38 4.99 19.70
CA GLU A 211 14.69 5.26 19.09
C GLU A 211 14.57 6.37 18.04
N LYS A 212 15.54 7.29 18.01
CA LYS A 212 15.45 8.51 17.18
C LYS A 212 15.46 8.21 15.68
N ASP A 213 16.18 7.16 15.29
CA ASP A 213 16.34 6.72 13.91
C ASP A 213 15.07 6.05 13.36
N ILE A 214 14.29 5.34 14.18
CA ILE A 214 12.99 4.79 13.77
C ILE A 214 12.08 5.90 13.25
N LYS A 215 12.07 7.06 13.92
CA LYS A 215 11.25 8.19 13.48
C LYS A 215 11.64 8.65 12.07
N THR A 216 12.95 8.78 11.80
CA THR A 216 13.45 9.14 10.47
C THR A 216 13.12 8.07 9.42
N MET A 217 13.23 6.79 9.77
CA MET A 217 12.86 5.68 8.88
C MET A 217 11.37 5.64 8.53
N LEU A 218 10.49 6.14 9.42
CA LEU A 218 9.05 6.24 9.17
C LEU A 218 8.68 7.48 8.35
N GLU A 219 9.47 8.56 8.44
CA GLU A 219 9.26 9.80 7.68
C GLU A 219 9.73 9.69 6.23
N GLU A 220 10.83 8.94 5.99
CA GLU A 220 11.43 8.75 4.66
C GLU A 220 11.73 7.26 4.41
N PRO A 221 10.73 6.36 4.42
CA PRO A 221 10.94 4.92 4.26
C PRO A 221 11.61 4.56 2.93
N GLU A 222 11.40 5.35 1.87
CA GLU A 222 12.01 5.19 0.56
C GLU A 222 13.55 5.21 0.59
N ASN A 223 14.15 5.85 1.59
CA ASN A 223 15.60 5.92 1.76
C ASN A 223 16.20 4.64 2.40
N TYR A 224 15.35 3.74 2.90
CA TYR A 224 15.75 2.54 3.64
C TYR A 224 15.21 1.24 3.03
N ILE A 225 14.19 1.33 2.18
CA ILE A 225 13.59 0.18 1.51
C ILE A 225 14.33 -0.04 0.19
N ASP A 226 15.35 -0.87 0.25
CA ASP A 226 15.93 -1.47 -0.96
C ASP A 226 14.99 -2.57 -1.45
N SER A 227 14.40 -2.42 -2.64
CA SER A 227 13.46 -3.40 -3.20
C SER A 227 14.08 -4.78 -3.41
N THR A 228 15.42 -4.87 -3.50
CA THR A 228 16.15 -6.14 -3.57
C THR A 228 16.20 -6.86 -2.22
N GLU A 229 16.14 -6.12 -1.10
CA GLU A 229 16.11 -6.67 0.25
C GLU A 229 14.66 -6.84 0.75
N TYR A 230 13.80 -5.87 0.47
CA TYR A 230 12.42 -5.77 0.94
C TYR A 230 11.44 -5.55 -0.21
N PHE A 231 10.77 -6.63 -0.62
CA PHE A 231 9.76 -6.56 -1.68
C PHE A 231 8.53 -5.70 -1.34
N SER A 232 8.27 -5.43 -0.07
CA SER A 232 7.17 -4.57 0.36
C SER A 232 7.54 -3.81 1.62
N TRP A 233 6.87 -2.68 1.82
CA TRP A 233 7.03 -1.85 3.01
C TRP A 233 6.69 -2.63 4.29
N GLU A 234 5.66 -3.48 4.23
CA GLU A 234 5.30 -4.40 5.31
C GLU A 234 6.47 -5.31 5.74
N ARG A 235 7.24 -5.85 4.78
CA ARG A 235 8.40 -6.71 5.07
C ARG A 235 9.51 -5.92 5.75
N PHE A 236 9.76 -4.69 5.29
CA PHE A 236 10.72 -3.79 5.92
C PHE A 236 10.32 -3.48 7.37
N PHE A 237 9.10 -3.00 7.60
CA PHE A 237 8.61 -2.68 8.94
C PHE A 237 8.59 -3.90 9.86
N THR A 238 8.23 -5.08 9.33
CA THR A 238 8.29 -6.33 10.08
C THR A 238 9.71 -6.67 10.51
N LYS A 239 10.67 -6.60 9.58
CA LYS A 239 12.08 -6.89 9.89
C LYS A 239 12.62 -5.90 10.90
N LEU A 240 12.38 -4.61 10.69
CA LEU A 240 12.79 -3.54 11.60
C LEU A 240 12.22 -3.79 13.01
N LEU A 241 10.92 -4.04 13.13
CA LEU A 241 10.26 -4.28 14.40
C LEU A 241 10.80 -5.54 15.11
N VAL A 242 10.98 -6.66 14.39
CA VAL A 242 11.56 -7.88 14.95
C VAL A 242 12.97 -7.62 15.48
N THR A 243 13.84 -7.00 14.68
CA THR A 243 15.23 -6.73 15.06
C THR A 243 15.33 -5.80 16.26
N ARG A 244 14.52 -4.74 16.32
CA ARG A 244 14.56 -3.78 17.44
C ARG A 244 14.00 -4.35 18.74
N THR A 245 13.15 -5.36 18.66
CA THR A 245 12.48 -5.92 19.84
C THR A 245 13.05 -7.26 20.30
N GLU A 246 13.98 -7.86 19.57
CA GLU A 246 14.48 -9.24 19.76
C GLU A 246 14.89 -9.56 21.21
N GLU A 247 15.62 -8.64 21.84
CA GLU A 247 16.16 -8.76 23.21
C GLU A 247 15.40 -7.88 24.23
N THR A 248 14.14 -7.56 23.92
CA THR A 248 13.30 -6.71 24.78
C THR A 248 12.07 -7.47 25.28
N TYR A 249 11.43 -6.94 26.32
CA TYR A 249 10.12 -7.46 26.77
C TYR A 249 9.03 -7.33 25.70
N LEU A 250 9.22 -6.45 24.70
CA LEU A 250 8.31 -6.23 23.57
C LEU A 250 8.65 -7.11 22.36
N LYS A 251 9.43 -8.19 22.50
CA LYS A 251 9.77 -9.10 21.40
C LYS A 251 8.58 -9.38 20.47
N TYR A 252 8.71 -8.96 19.22
CA TYR A 252 7.67 -9.09 18.21
C TYR A 252 7.80 -10.40 17.42
N SER A 253 6.67 -10.96 17.04
CA SER A 253 6.56 -12.03 16.06
C SER A 253 5.35 -11.75 15.18
N LYS A 254 5.47 -11.92 13.86
CA LYS A 254 4.35 -11.74 12.93
C LYS A 254 3.25 -12.78 13.17
N SER A 255 3.61 -14.01 13.60
CA SER A 255 2.68 -15.13 13.71
C SER A 255 1.86 -15.15 14.99
N LYS A 256 2.35 -14.51 16.06
CA LYS A 256 1.72 -14.54 17.38
C LYS A 256 2.07 -13.26 18.15
N LEU A 257 1.07 -12.54 18.62
CA LEU A 257 1.29 -11.29 19.31
C LEU A 257 1.81 -11.54 20.72
N ASN A 258 2.86 -10.81 21.11
CA ASN A 258 3.33 -10.78 22.48
C ASN A 258 2.30 -10.06 23.36
N SER A 259 1.89 -10.69 24.47
CA SER A 259 0.86 -10.14 25.37
C SER A 259 1.21 -8.76 25.94
N ASN A 260 2.49 -8.38 25.94
CA ASN A 260 2.90 -7.07 26.40
C ASN A 260 2.36 -5.93 25.53
N TYR A 261 2.03 -6.18 24.26
CA TYR A 261 1.34 -5.21 23.40
C TYR A 261 -0.12 -4.96 23.81
N LEU A 262 -0.72 -5.89 24.57
CA LEU A 262 -2.10 -5.79 25.05
C LEU A 262 -2.22 -5.11 26.43
N HIS A 263 -1.10 -4.76 27.08
CA HIS A 263 -1.16 -3.95 28.31
C HIS A 263 -1.73 -2.57 28.02
N GLU A 264 -2.58 -2.08 28.92
CA GLU A 264 -3.38 -0.85 28.76
C GLU A 264 -2.62 0.31 28.11
N LYS A 265 -1.49 0.70 28.71
CA LYS A 265 -0.67 1.81 28.22
C LYS A 265 -0.09 1.58 26.82
N ASN A 266 0.24 0.34 26.47
CA ASN A 266 0.85 0.01 25.18
C ASN A 266 -0.20 -0.03 24.09
N LYS A 267 -1.32 -0.68 24.38
CA LYS A 267 -2.52 -0.72 23.56
C LYS A 267 -3.03 0.69 23.25
N GLU A 268 -3.18 1.56 24.26
CA GLU A 268 -3.60 2.96 24.08
C GLU A 268 -2.68 3.72 23.11
N ARG A 269 -1.36 3.52 23.19
CA ARG A 269 -0.40 4.16 22.28
C ARG A 269 -0.62 3.74 20.82
N ILE A 270 -0.85 2.45 20.57
CA ILE A 270 -1.09 1.94 19.22
C ILE A 270 -2.45 2.43 18.71
N VAL A 271 -3.51 2.37 19.52
CA VAL A 271 -4.85 2.85 19.15
C VAL A 271 -4.84 4.35 18.86
N ASN A 272 -4.08 5.15 19.60
CA ASN A 272 -3.96 6.59 19.34
C ASN A 272 -3.33 6.92 17.98
N MET A 273 -2.63 5.98 17.35
CA MET A 273 -2.14 6.16 15.96
C MET A 273 -3.25 5.98 14.92
N MET A 274 -4.36 5.35 15.30
CA MET A 274 -5.49 5.10 14.41
C MET A 274 -6.36 6.35 14.29
N GLN A 275 -6.00 7.20 13.34
CA GLN A 275 -6.74 8.43 13.10
C GLN A 275 -8.16 8.13 12.67
N GLY A 276 -9.12 8.74 13.36
CA GLY A 276 -10.51 8.76 12.93
C GLY A 276 -11.33 7.52 13.29
N ILE A 277 -10.76 6.50 13.92
CA ILE A 277 -11.50 5.27 14.30
C ILE A 277 -11.60 5.18 15.82
N LYS A 278 -12.81 4.96 16.31
CA LYS A 278 -13.08 4.76 17.73
C LYS A 278 -13.18 3.28 18.05
N ILE A 279 -12.03 2.65 18.28
CA ILE A 279 -11.90 1.25 18.74
C ILE A 279 -11.03 1.15 19.97
#